data_AF-A0A7Y9NSD8-F1
#
_entry.id   AF-A0A7Y9NSD8-F1
#
_cell.length_a   1.000
_cell.length_b   1.000
_cell.length_c   1.000
_cell.angle_alpha   90.00
_cell.angle_beta   90.00
_cell.angle_gamma   90.00
#
_symmetry.space_group_name_H-M   'P 1'
#
loop_
_entity.id
_entity.type
_entity.pdbx_description
1 polymer ?
#
loop_
_entity_poly.entity_id
_entity_poly.type
_entity_poly.pdbx_seq_one_letter_code
_entity_poly.pdbx_strand_id
1 'polypeptide(L)'
;MAPPRTWLGRAEEIVEVLRKMKSPQIDRPAIEELFQLQRRAAITLMKQAGALAGPGEEFLVGRRELVVWVEKTFKTEAAVLERKKSAGEELSRSVQEVQAVRAALHAQGRPPVSFPLVDDVLRATFTSLPSSVCVEPGRITIDFPAGQPEAVLPLLYELSMAIANDFGGLREICNVALSIDELLSDLQRSKELVIESSCSTF
;
A
#
# COMPACT_ATOMS: atom_id res chain seq x y z
N MET A 1 -22.53 -4.39 -6.06
CA MET A 1 -21.49 -3.35 -6.14
C MET A 1 -22.17 -2.05 -6.58
N ALA A 2 -22.26 -1.04 -5.70
CA ALA A 2 -22.90 0.23 -6.07
C ALA A 2 -21.98 0.98 -7.05
N PRO A 3 -22.50 1.51 -8.17
CA PRO A 3 -21.69 2.24 -9.13
C PRO A 3 -21.08 3.49 -8.48
N PRO A 4 -19.88 3.93 -8.92
CA PRO A 4 -19.28 5.16 -8.42
C PRO A 4 -20.26 6.32 -8.61
N ARG A 5 -20.63 6.98 -7.51
CA ARG A 5 -21.60 8.07 -7.49
C ARG A 5 -20.91 9.36 -7.98
N THR A 6 -20.90 9.55 -9.29
CA THR A 6 -20.32 10.74 -9.96
C THR A 6 -20.93 12.06 -9.49
N TRP A 7 -22.16 12.05 -8.99
CA TRP A 7 -22.86 13.24 -8.50
C TRP A 7 -22.34 13.78 -7.15
N LEU A 8 -21.55 13.02 -6.39
CA LEU A 8 -21.09 13.45 -5.04
C LEU A 8 -20.31 14.77 -5.08
N GLY A 9 -19.53 15.01 -6.15
CA GLY A 9 -18.81 16.28 -6.33
C GLY A 9 -19.71 17.49 -6.59
N ARG A 10 -20.99 17.26 -6.91
CA ARG A 10 -22.03 18.28 -7.19
C ARG A 10 -23.14 18.28 -6.13
N ALA A 11 -22.94 17.60 -5.00
CA ALA A 11 -23.99 17.42 -3.99
C ALA A 11 -24.54 18.77 -3.47
N GLU A 12 -23.69 19.77 -3.25
CA GLU A 12 -24.11 21.10 -2.80
C GLU A 12 -24.95 21.83 -3.85
N GLU A 13 -24.52 21.80 -5.12
CA GLU A 13 -25.26 22.35 -6.27
C GLU A 13 -26.64 21.70 -6.40
N ILE A 14 -26.69 20.36 -6.29
CA ILE A 14 -27.94 19.59 -6.36
C ILE A 14 -28.88 19.98 -5.22
N VAL A 15 -28.38 20.11 -3.98
CA VAL A 15 -29.18 20.55 -2.83
C VAL A 15 -29.74 21.96 -3.04
N GLU A 16 -28.97 22.89 -3.60
CA GLU A 16 -29.47 24.22 -3.91
C GLU A 16 -30.61 24.19 -4.92
N VAL A 17 -30.46 23.43 -6.00
CA VAL A 17 -31.50 23.27 -7.02
C VAL A 17 -32.76 22.68 -6.39
N LEU A 18 -32.62 21.61 -5.60
CA LEU A 18 -33.72 21.00 -4.85
C LEU A 18 -34.39 21.94 -3.84
N ARG A 19 -33.65 22.89 -3.25
CA ARG A 19 -34.23 23.89 -2.35
C ARG A 19 -35.03 24.97 -3.09
N LYS A 20 -34.58 25.34 -4.30
CA LYS A 20 -35.22 26.35 -5.16
C LYS A 20 -36.45 25.81 -5.92
N MET A 21 -36.59 24.49 -6.07
CA MET A 21 -37.75 23.87 -6.70
C MET A 21 -39.05 24.10 -5.91
N LYS A 22 -40.10 24.54 -6.60
CA LYS A 22 -41.44 24.78 -6.03
C LYS A 22 -42.27 23.51 -5.86
N SER A 23 -42.00 22.48 -6.67
CA SER A 23 -42.75 21.21 -6.59
C SER A 23 -42.42 20.46 -5.30
N PRO A 24 -43.41 19.94 -4.55
CA PRO A 24 -43.16 19.16 -3.35
C PRO A 24 -42.66 17.74 -3.64
N GLN A 25 -42.95 17.22 -4.85
CA GLN A 25 -42.58 15.88 -5.30
C GLN A 25 -41.76 15.97 -6.59
N ILE A 26 -40.84 15.03 -6.73
CA ILE A 26 -39.91 14.96 -7.86
C ILE A 26 -40.05 13.58 -8.51
N ASP A 27 -40.23 13.61 -9.82
CA ASP A 27 -40.38 12.43 -10.66
C ASP A 27 -39.02 11.87 -11.09
N ARG A 28 -39.05 10.66 -11.65
CA ARG A 28 -37.86 9.96 -12.12
C ARG A 28 -37.09 10.74 -13.21
N PRO A 29 -37.74 11.27 -14.27
CA PRO A 29 -37.05 12.08 -15.28
C PRO A 29 -36.26 13.26 -14.69
N ALA A 30 -36.85 14.02 -13.76
CA ALA A 30 -36.14 15.13 -13.12
C ALA A 30 -34.93 14.66 -12.30
N ILE A 31 -34.97 13.48 -11.68
CA ILE A 31 -33.82 12.90 -10.97
C ILE A 31 -32.73 12.43 -11.94
N GLU A 32 -33.11 11.84 -13.08
CA GLU A 32 -32.15 11.44 -14.12
C GLU A 32 -31.37 12.65 -14.63
N GLU A 33 -32.05 13.77 -14.88
CA GLU A 33 -31.43 15.01 -15.34
C GLU A 33 -30.58 15.67 -14.24
N LEU A 34 -31.15 15.85 -13.04
CA LEU A 34 -30.50 16.56 -11.94
C LEU A 34 -29.23 15.85 -11.45
N PHE A 35 -29.28 14.52 -11.34
CA PHE A 35 -28.13 13.72 -10.88
C PHE A 35 -27.27 13.20 -12.03
N GLN A 36 -27.66 13.45 -13.30
CA GLN A 36 -27.02 12.91 -14.50
C GLN A 36 -26.84 11.38 -14.44
N LEU A 37 -27.90 10.69 -14.05
CA LEU A 37 -27.90 9.24 -13.83
C LEU A 37 -28.71 8.53 -14.90
N GLN A 38 -28.29 7.32 -15.26
CA GLN A 38 -29.12 6.42 -16.06
C GLN A 38 -30.32 5.91 -15.26
N ARG A 39 -31.40 5.57 -15.97
CA ARG A 39 -32.68 5.10 -15.41
C ARG A 39 -32.55 4.11 -14.23
N ARG A 40 -31.74 3.06 -14.36
CA ARG A 40 -31.58 2.05 -13.29
C ARG A 40 -30.93 2.64 -12.03
N ALA A 41 -29.97 3.53 -12.20
CA ALA A 41 -29.30 4.22 -11.09
C ALA A 41 -30.23 5.25 -10.43
N ALA A 42 -31.00 6.00 -11.23
CA ALA A 42 -32.00 6.94 -10.73
C ALA A 42 -33.09 6.23 -9.89
N ILE A 43 -33.66 5.12 -10.38
CA ILE A 43 -34.64 4.33 -9.62
C ILE A 43 -34.05 3.80 -8.31
N THR A 44 -32.80 3.34 -8.34
CA THR A 44 -32.12 2.85 -7.13
C THR A 44 -31.93 3.97 -6.12
N LEU A 45 -31.53 5.16 -6.57
CA LEU A 45 -31.40 6.36 -5.75
C LEU A 45 -32.76 6.76 -5.15
N MET A 46 -33.80 6.81 -5.98
CA MET A 46 -35.16 7.13 -5.55
C MET A 46 -35.65 6.20 -4.44
N LYS A 47 -35.44 4.89 -4.59
CA LYS A 47 -35.77 3.91 -3.55
C LYS A 47 -34.98 4.14 -2.26
N GLN A 48 -33.69 4.46 -2.36
CA GLN A 48 -32.85 4.78 -1.19
C GLN A 48 -33.27 6.08 -0.48
N ALA A 49 -33.78 7.05 -1.24
CA ALA A 49 -34.27 8.33 -0.75
C ALA A 49 -35.71 8.27 -0.20
N GLY A 50 -36.38 7.12 -0.27
CA GLY A 50 -37.72 6.93 0.29
C GLY A 50 -38.88 7.09 -0.70
N ALA A 51 -38.65 6.89 -2.01
CA ALA A 51 -39.71 6.98 -3.01
C ALA A 51 -40.93 6.12 -2.68
N LEU A 52 -42.12 6.72 -2.79
CA LEU A 52 -43.38 5.99 -2.78
C LEU A 52 -43.69 5.55 -4.22
N ALA A 53 -44.04 4.29 -4.40
CA ALA A 53 -44.57 3.80 -5.68
C ALA A 53 -46.00 4.32 -5.81
N GLY A 54 -46.24 5.21 -6.78
CA GLY A 54 -47.59 5.64 -7.14
C GLY A 54 -48.37 4.52 -7.84
N PRO A 55 -49.71 4.65 -7.94
CA PRO A 55 -50.52 3.74 -8.74
C PRO A 55 -50.14 3.89 -10.22
N GLY A 56 -49.28 3.00 -10.74
CA GLY A 56 -48.85 2.97 -12.14
C GLY A 56 -47.33 3.00 -12.43
N GLU A 57 -46.48 2.53 -11.52
CA GLU A 57 -44.99 2.53 -11.65
C GLU A 57 -44.32 3.92 -11.64
N GLU A 58 -45.07 4.99 -11.38
CA GLU A 58 -44.48 6.31 -11.16
C GLU A 58 -43.82 6.36 -9.79
N PHE A 59 -42.49 6.39 -9.78
CA PHE A 59 -41.71 6.67 -8.57
C PHE A 59 -41.76 8.17 -8.31
N LEU A 60 -42.20 8.56 -7.11
CA LEU A 60 -42.19 9.95 -6.65
C LEU A 60 -41.43 10.02 -5.33
N VAL A 61 -40.51 10.98 -5.23
CA VAL A 61 -39.77 11.26 -3.99
C VAL A 61 -40.18 12.61 -3.45
N GLY A 62 -40.40 12.70 -2.14
CA GLY A 62 -40.58 13.99 -1.47
C GLY A 62 -39.31 14.84 -1.58
N ARG A 63 -39.42 16.07 -2.06
CA ARG A 63 -38.28 16.99 -2.21
C ARG A 63 -37.49 17.16 -0.91
N ARG A 64 -38.19 17.27 0.23
CA ARG A 64 -37.56 17.41 1.55
C ARG A 64 -36.78 16.16 1.95
N GLU A 65 -37.34 14.98 1.68
CA GLU A 65 -36.71 13.68 1.96
C GLU A 65 -35.47 13.50 1.10
N LEU A 66 -35.55 13.88 -0.18
CA LEU A 66 -34.42 13.86 -1.11
C LEU A 66 -33.29 14.79 -0.64
N VAL A 67 -33.59 16.01 -0.21
CA VAL A 67 -32.58 16.95 0.32
C VAL A 67 -31.88 16.35 1.54
N VAL A 68 -32.64 15.85 2.52
CA VAL A 68 -32.08 15.23 3.73
C VAL A 68 -31.22 14.02 3.39
N TRP A 69 -31.68 13.20 2.44
CA TRP A 69 -30.93 12.02 1.99
C TRP A 69 -29.62 12.39 1.29
N VAL A 70 -29.64 13.39 0.40
CA VAL A 70 -28.43 13.87 -0.31
C VAL A 70 -27.42 14.44 0.69
N GLU A 71 -27.85 15.28 1.62
CA GLU A 71 -26.97 15.86 2.65
C GLU A 71 -26.36 14.79 3.56
N LYS A 72 -27.16 13.81 3.99
CA LYS A 72 -26.68 12.69 4.81
C LYS A 72 -25.67 11.84 4.05
N THR A 73 -25.98 11.49 2.81
CA THR A 73 -25.12 10.66 1.94
C THR A 73 -23.80 11.38 1.65
N PHE A 74 -23.85 12.69 1.36
CA PHE A 74 -22.65 13.49 1.14
C PHE A 74 -21.77 13.52 2.40
N LYS A 75 -22.32 13.78 3.59
CA LYS A 75 -21.54 13.79 4.83
C LYS A 75 -20.87 12.43 5.12
N THR A 76 -21.54 11.33 4.84
CA THR A 76 -21.00 9.98 5.07
C THR A 76 -19.96 9.59 4.02
N GLU A 77 -20.19 9.88 2.75
CA GLU A 77 -19.32 9.45 1.65
C GLU A 77 -18.17 10.43 1.37
N ALA A 78 -18.30 11.72 1.67
CA ALA A 78 -17.22 12.71 1.51
C ALA A 78 -16.01 12.39 2.39
N ALA A 79 -16.21 11.91 3.62
CA ALA A 79 -15.12 11.47 4.49
C ALA A 79 -14.34 10.27 3.90
N VAL A 80 -15.02 9.39 3.14
CA VAL A 80 -14.39 8.25 2.46
C VAL A 80 -13.69 8.70 1.18
N LEU A 81 -14.28 9.64 0.44
CA LEU A 81 -13.72 10.17 -0.79
C LEU A 81 -12.44 10.99 -0.52
N GLU A 82 -12.43 11.83 0.52
CA GLU A 82 -11.25 12.61 0.90
C GLU A 82 -10.10 11.69 1.35
N ARG A 83 -10.37 10.66 2.15
CA ARG A 83 -9.34 9.64 2.50
C ARG A 83 -8.76 8.95 1.27
N LYS A 84 -9.59 8.65 0.26
CA LYS A 84 -9.13 8.05 -1.00
C LYS A 84 -8.33 9.02 -1.86
N LYS A 85 -8.70 10.30 -1.90
CA LYS A 85 -7.96 11.34 -2.62
C LYS A 85 -6.57 11.54 -2.00
N SER A 86 -6.48 11.73 -0.68
CA SER A 86 -5.20 11.93 0.00
C SER A 86 -4.26 10.74 -0.21
N ALA A 87 -4.76 9.51 -0.10
CA ALA A 87 -3.97 8.30 -0.37
C ALA A 87 -3.51 8.22 -1.84
N GLY A 88 -4.37 8.63 -2.79
CA GLY A 88 -4.02 8.69 -4.21
C GLY A 88 -2.99 9.78 -4.53
N GLU A 89 -3.06 10.92 -3.85
CA GLU A 89 -2.14 12.04 -4.02
C GLU A 89 -0.74 11.71 -3.49
N GLU A 90 -0.64 11.04 -2.34
CA GLU A 90 0.64 10.58 -1.78
C GLU A 90 1.31 9.55 -2.70
N LEU A 91 0.54 8.57 -3.20
CA LEU A 91 1.04 7.59 -4.15
C LEU A 91 1.48 8.26 -5.46
N SER A 92 0.67 9.19 -5.98
CA SER A 92 0.99 9.95 -7.19
C SER A 92 2.28 10.75 -7.03
N ARG A 93 2.46 11.40 -5.88
CA ARG A 93 3.69 12.15 -5.57
C ARG A 93 4.92 11.25 -5.54
N SER A 94 4.84 10.11 -4.86
CA SER A 94 5.94 9.14 -4.80
C SER A 94 6.31 8.60 -6.19
N VAL A 95 5.30 8.27 -7.01
CA VAL A 95 5.51 7.82 -8.39
C VAL A 95 6.14 8.91 -9.24
N GLN A 96 5.69 10.17 -9.12
CA GLN A 96 6.25 11.30 -9.85
C GLN A 96 7.71 11.56 -9.49
N GLU A 97 8.07 11.45 -8.21
CA GLU A 97 9.45 11.61 -7.75
C GLU A 97 10.37 10.55 -8.35
N VAL A 98 9.96 9.27 -8.29
CA VAL A 98 10.71 8.16 -8.91
C VAL A 98 10.85 8.35 -10.42
N GLN A 99 9.79 8.81 -11.10
CA GLN A 99 9.82 9.09 -12.53
C GLN A 99 10.76 10.25 -12.89
N ALA A 100 10.77 11.32 -12.09
CA ALA A 100 11.66 12.46 -12.29
C ALA A 100 13.14 12.05 -12.17
N VAL A 101 13.47 11.25 -11.15
CA VAL A 101 14.83 10.70 -10.97
C VAL A 101 15.23 9.83 -12.17
N ARG A 102 14.34 8.93 -12.62
CA ARG A 102 14.60 8.09 -13.79
C ARG A 102 14.82 8.90 -15.07
N ALA A 103 14.00 9.93 -15.30
CA ALA A 103 14.13 10.81 -16.46
C ALA A 103 15.47 11.57 -16.44
N ALA A 104 15.89 12.07 -15.26
CA ALA A 104 17.17 12.75 -15.10
C ALA A 104 18.36 11.80 -15.36
N LEU A 105 18.31 10.57 -14.88
CA LEU A 105 19.34 9.55 -15.14
C LEU A 105 19.39 9.17 -16.62
N HIS A 106 18.24 9.02 -17.27
CA HIS A 106 18.16 8.74 -18.70
C HIS A 106 18.74 9.88 -19.55
N ALA A 107 18.46 11.14 -19.19
CA ALA A 107 19.02 12.31 -19.85
C ALA A 107 20.57 12.37 -19.73
N GLN A 108 21.13 11.76 -18.69
CA GLN A 108 22.59 11.60 -18.50
C GLN A 108 23.17 10.39 -19.25
N GLY A 109 22.38 9.73 -20.10
CA GLY A 109 22.81 8.55 -20.88
C GLY A 109 22.94 7.28 -20.05
N ARG A 110 22.36 7.23 -18.83
CA ARG A 110 22.35 6.02 -18.00
C ARG A 110 21.12 5.18 -18.37
N PRO A 111 21.29 4.00 -18.98
CA PRO A 111 20.15 3.19 -19.41
C PRO A 111 19.36 2.67 -18.20
N PRO A 112 18.04 2.49 -18.34
CA PRO A 112 17.24 1.88 -17.29
C PRO A 112 17.66 0.43 -17.11
N VAL A 113 17.89 0.03 -15.87
CA VAL A 113 18.17 -1.37 -15.56
C VAL A 113 16.87 -2.09 -15.26
N SER A 114 16.65 -3.22 -15.94
CA SER A 114 15.47 -4.06 -15.78
C SER A 114 15.91 -5.51 -15.64
N PHE A 115 15.32 -6.22 -14.68
CA PHE A 115 15.50 -7.65 -14.48
C PHE A 115 14.13 -8.28 -14.18
N PRO A 116 13.91 -9.55 -14.56
CA PRO A 116 12.67 -10.25 -14.28
C PRO A 116 12.55 -10.52 -12.78
N LEU A 117 11.36 -10.30 -12.24
CA LEU A 117 10.99 -10.64 -10.87
C LEU A 117 10.17 -11.93 -10.90
N VAL A 118 10.63 -12.93 -10.16
CA VAL A 118 9.91 -14.20 -9.94
C VAL A 118 9.19 -14.11 -8.59
N ASP A 119 7.99 -14.68 -8.46
CA ASP A 119 7.17 -14.57 -7.22
C ASP A 119 7.91 -15.08 -5.98
N ASP A 120 8.77 -16.10 -6.15
CA ASP A 120 9.58 -16.67 -5.09
C ASP A 120 10.50 -15.63 -4.43
N VAL A 121 11.00 -14.65 -5.21
CA VAL A 121 11.86 -13.56 -4.72
C VAL A 121 11.09 -12.63 -3.78
N LEU A 122 9.79 -12.42 -4.01
CA LEU A 122 8.95 -11.58 -3.14
C LEU A 122 8.69 -12.25 -1.79
N ARG A 123 8.77 -13.58 -1.73
CA ARG A 123 8.58 -14.39 -0.51
C ARG A 123 9.89 -14.82 0.12
N ALA A 124 11.02 -14.32 -0.38
CA ALA A 124 12.33 -14.70 0.12
C ALA A 124 12.45 -14.42 1.63
N THR A 125 13.12 -15.34 2.33
CA THR A 125 13.54 -15.24 3.74
C THR A 125 15.03 -15.56 3.82
N PHE A 126 15.68 -15.33 4.97
CA PHE A 126 17.11 -15.66 5.10
C PHE A 126 17.43 -17.14 4.90
N THR A 127 16.45 -18.03 5.13
CA THR A 127 16.60 -19.48 4.89
C THR A 127 16.48 -19.88 3.42
N SER A 128 15.85 -19.03 2.60
CA SER A 128 15.63 -19.29 1.17
C SER A 128 16.56 -18.50 0.27
N LEU A 129 17.53 -17.77 0.85
CA LEU A 129 18.50 -17.01 0.06
C LEU A 129 19.37 -17.96 -0.78
N PRO A 130 19.74 -17.55 -2.01
CA PRO A 130 20.67 -18.32 -2.82
C PRO A 130 22.01 -18.46 -2.10
N SER A 131 22.72 -19.57 -2.33
CA SER A 131 24.04 -19.82 -1.73
C SER A 131 25.09 -18.78 -2.12
N SER A 132 24.83 -17.95 -3.13
CA SER A 132 25.65 -16.82 -3.53
C SER A 132 25.49 -15.58 -2.63
N VAL A 133 24.52 -15.56 -1.71
CA VAL A 133 24.33 -14.49 -0.73
C VAL A 133 24.62 -15.02 0.66
N CYS A 134 25.76 -14.63 1.20
CA CYS A 134 26.20 -14.98 2.55
C CYS A 134 26.00 -13.80 3.49
N VAL A 135 25.25 -14.01 4.55
CA VAL A 135 24.99 -13.01 5.59
C VAL A 135 25.71 -13.46 6.85
N GLU A 136 26.73 -12.70 7.22
CA GLU A 136 27.54 -12.90 8.41
C GLU A 136 27.37 -11.69 9.35
N PRO A 137 27.72 -11.84 10.63
CA PRO A 137 27.63 -10.74 11.59
C PRO A 137 28.52 -9.56 11.16
N GLY A 138 27.88 -8.43 10.88
CA GLY A 138 28.55 -7.21 10.41
C GLY A 138 29.05 -7.26 8.96
N ARG A 139 28.78 -8.34 8.21
CA ARG A 139 29.25 -8.50 6.82
C ARG A 139 28.22 -9.21 5.95
N ILE A 140 27.94 -8.66 4.79
CA ILE A 140 27.15 -9.34 3.75
C ILE A 140 28.05 -9.49 2.53
N THR A 141 28.13 -10.70 1.99
CA THR A 141 28.90 -11.02 0.78
C THR A 141 27.97 -11.57 -0.28
N ILE A 142 28.11 -11.06 -1.50
CA ILE A 142 27.32 -11.46 -2.66
C ILE A 142 28.29 -11.87 -3.76
N ASP A 143 28.28 -13.15 -4.10
CA ASP A 143 29.07 -13.71 -5.17
C ASP A 143 28.26 -13.70 -6.47
N PHE A 144 28.82 -13.10 -7.52
CA PHE A 144 28.18 -13.08 -8.85
C PHE A 144 29.22 -13.34 -9.94
N PRO A 145 28.80 -13.85 -11.12
CA PRO A 145 29.73 -14.23 -12.18
C PRO A 145 30.56 -13.04 -12.68
N ALA A 146 31.87 -13.24 -12.80
CA ALA A 146 32.78 -12.26 -13.38
C ALA A 146 32.37 -11.98 -14.85
N GLY A 147 32.11 -10.71 -15.18
CA GLY A 147 31.68 -10.28 -16.51
C GLY A 147 30.18 -10.08 -16.69
N GLN A 148 29.35 -10.34 -15.67
CA GLN A 148 27.90 -10.07 -15.69
C GLN A 148 27.48 -9.28 -14.43
N PRO A 149 27.80 -7.98 -14.35
CA PRO A 149 27.45 -7.17 -13.18
C PRO A 149 25.94 -7.07 -12.96
N GLU A 150 25.11 -7.21 -14.00
CA GLU A 150 23.65 -7.15 -13.88
C GLU A 150 23.08 -8.30 -13.02
N ALA A 151 23.81 -9.43 -12.93
CA ALA A 151 23.43 -10.58 -12.12
C ALA A 151 23.40 -10.27 -10.61
N VAL A 152 24.05 -9.18 -10.16
CA VAL A 152 24.01 -8.74 -8.75
C VAL A 152 22.65 -8.17 -8.37
N LEU A 153 21.88 -7.64 -9.33
CA LEU A 153 20.66 -6.88 -9.05
C LEU A 153 19.52 -7.76 -8.53
N PRO A 154 19.22 -8.94 -9.15
CA PRO A 154 18.30 -9.90 -8.56
C PRO A 154 18.71 -10.30 -7.13
N LEU A 155 20.01 -10.56 -6.88
CA LEU A 155 20.51 -10.97 -5.57
C LEU A 155 20.34 -9.89 -4.50
N LEU A 156 20.62 -8.63 -4.85
CA LEU A 156 20.40 -7.48 -3.95
C LEU A 156 18.92 -7.28 -3.64
N TYR A 157 18.06 -7.46 -4.64
CA TYR A 157 16.63 -7.33 -4.46
C TYR A 157 16.09 -8.47 -3.58
N GLU A 158 16.51 -9.70 -3.81
CA GLU A 158 16.15 -10.87 -3.01
C GLU A 158 16.60 -10.74 -1.55
N LEU A 159 17.82 -10.25 -1.31
CA LEU A 159 18.30 -9.89 0.02
C LEU A 159 17.41 -8.82 0.67
N SER A 160 17.01 -7.80 -0.09
CA SER A 160 16.14 -6.73 0.42
C SER A 160 14.76 -7.28 0.82
N MET A 161 14.22 -8.25 0.08
CA MET A 161 12.98 -8.94 0.41
C MET A 161 13.15 -9.87 1.62
N ALA A 162 14.25 -10.61 1.73
CA ALA A 162 14.55 -11.41 2.91
C ALA A 162 14.62 -10.56 4.19
N ILE A 163 15.26 -9.38 4.13
CA ILE A 163 15.29 -8.42 5.25
C ILE A 163 13.88 -7.94 5.62
N ALA A 164 13.06 -7.62 4.63
CA ALA A 164 11.70 -7.12 4.85
C ALA A 164 10.76 -8.18 5.42
N ASN A 165 10.88 -9.42 4.93
CA ASN A 165 10.01 -10.54 5.31
C ASN A 165 10.42 -11.19 6.64
N ASP A 166 11.73 -11.25 6.92
CA ASP A 166 12.29 -11.96 8.07
C ASP A 166 13.43 -11.18 8.75
N PHE A 167 13.08 -10.02 9.31
CA PHE A 167 14.06 -9.23 10.07
C PHE A 167 14.53 -9.95 11.35
N GLY A 168 13.74 -10.90 11.87
CA GLY A 168 14.09 -11.72 13.03
C GLY A 168 15.31 -12.60 12.75
N GLY A 169 15.30 -13.31 11.62
CA GLY A 169 16.43 -14.14 11.18
C GLY A 169 17.73 -13.36 11.04
N LEU A 170 17.68 -12.12 10.50
CA LEU A 170 18.86 -11.25 10.44
C LEU A 170 19.42 -10.95 11.83
N ARG A 171 18.55 -10.64 12.79
CA ARG A 171 18.95 -10.31 14.16
C ARG A 171 19.58 -11.51 14.85
N GLU A 172 19.04 -12.71 14.64
CA GLU A 172 19.59 -13.95 15.18
C GLU A 172 20.99 -14.22 14.63
N ILE A 173 21.16 -14.16 13.30
CA ILE A 173 22.46 -14.34 12.65
C ILE A 173 23.49 -13.37 13.25
N CYS A 174 23.14 -12.08 13.36
CA CYS A 174 24.02 -11.06 13.94
C CYS A 174 24.31 -11.25 15.44
N ASN A 175 23.37 -11.78 16.21
CA ASN A 175 23.53 -11.99 17.65
C ASN A 175 24.32 -13.26 18.01
N VAL A 176 24.28 -14.30 17.17
CA VAL A 176 24.99 -15.56 17.43
C VAL A 176 26.51 -15.36 17.50
N ALA A 177 27.09 -14.44 16.73
CA ALA A 177 28.53 -14.14 16.83
C ALA A 177 28.93 -13.52 18.17
N LEU A 178 28.10 -12.66 18.76
CA LEU A 178 28.41 -12.08 20.07
C LEU A 178 28.53 -13.18 21.14
N SER A 179 27.69 -14.22 21.05
CA SER A 179 27.72 -15.34 21.98
C SER A 179 28.92 -16.29 21.74
N ILE A 180 29.35 -16.49 20.49
CA ILE A 180 30.50 -17.37 20.19
C ILE A 180 31.83 -16.70 20.56
N ASP A 181 32.00 -15.40 20.29
CA ASP A 181 33.22 -14.67 20.68
C ASP A 181 33.35 -14.56 22.21
N GLU A 182 32.24 -14.42 22.92
CA GLU A 182 32.21 -14.41 24.39
C GLU A 182 32.58 -15.79 24.97
N LEU A 183 32.05 -16.88 24.39
CA LEU A 183 32.40 -18.26 24.78
C LEU A 183 33.85 -18.63 24.45
N LEU A 184 34.40 -18.16 23.32
CA LEU A 184 35.81 -18.37 22.96
C LEU A 184 36.75 -17.59 23.88
N SER A 185 36.37 -16.38 24.28
CA SER A 185 37.10 -15.56 25.25
C SER A 185 37.12 -16.23 26.64
N ASP A 186 35.99 -16.79 27.09
CA ASP A 186 35.89 -17.50 28.37
C ASP A 186 36.68 -18.82 28.39
N LEU A 187 36.72 -19.53 27.27
CA LEU A 187 37.57 -20.72 27.11
C LEU A 187 39.06 -20.38 27.16
N GLN A 188 39.49 -19.28 26.54
CA GLN A 188 40.88 -18.82 26.61
C GLN A 188 41.28 -18.42 28.03
N ARG A 189 40.40 -17.69 28.73
CA ARG A 189 40.63 -17.25 30.12
C ARG A 189 40.71 -18.43 31.10
N SER A 190 39.87 -19.44 30.89
CA SER A 190 39.90 -20.68 31.69
C SER A 190 41.17 -21.49 31.45
N LYS A 191 41.74 -21.44 30.23
CA LYS A 191 42.99 -22.12 29.90
C LYS A 191 44.20 -21.45 30.54
N GLU A 192 44.22 -20.12 30.66
CA GLU A 192 45.28 -19.36 31.34
C GLU A 192 45.29 -19.63 32.86
N LEU A 193 44.12 -19.69 33.50
CA LEU A 193 43.99 -20.02 34.94
C LEU A 193 44.51 -21.43 35.28
N VAL A 194 44.33 -22.40 34.38
CA VAL A 194 44.84 -23.77 34.56
C VAL A 194 46.37 -23.83 34.40
N ILE A 195 46.94 -22.99 33.53
CA ILE A 195 48.39 -22.91 33.33
C ILE A 195 49.07 -22.24 34.54
N GLU A 196 48.49 -21.15 35.08
CA GLU A 196 49.02 -20.49 36.28
C GLU A 196 48.94 -21.37 37.54
N SER A 197 47.85 -22.13 37.72
CA SER A 197 47.72 -23.08 38.83
C SER A 197 48.69 -24.26 38.74
N SER A 198 49.18 -24.59 37.55
CA SER A 198 50.14 -25.69 37.34
C SER A 198 51.61 -25.26 37.52
N CYS A 199 51.91 -23.95 37.43
CA CYS A 199 53.24 -23.40 37.67
C CYS A 199 53.53 -23.05 39.13
N SER A 200 52.52 -22.98 40.00
CA SER A 200 52.69 -22.64 41.43
C SER A 200 52.97 -23.84 42.34
N THR A 201 53.19 -25.05 41.81
CA THR A 201 53.44 -26.28 42.60
C THR A 201 54.81 -26.93 42.33
N PHE A 202 55.80 -26.15 41.89
CA PHE A 202 57.19 -26.60 41.80
C PHE A 202 58.13 -25.71 42.63
#